data_AF-K1YPZ9-F1
#
_entry.id   AF-K1YPZ9-F1
#
_cell.length_a   1.000
_cell.length_b   1.000
_cell.length_c   1.000
_cell.angle_alpha   90.00
_cell.angle_beta   90.00
_cell.angle_gamma   90.00
#
_symmetry.space_group_name_H-M   'P 1'
#
loop_
_entity.id
_entity.type
_entity.pdbx_description
1 polymer ?
#
loop_
_entity_poly.entity_id
_entity_poly.type
_entity_poly.pdbx_seq_one_letter_code
_entity_poly.pdbx_strand_id
1 'polypeptide(L)'
;MRRDKFQDNFLQRQANERAAYSAGELREIENLYQSGNANPNSQAAKESLEKLISNEKYSKSNRFGCALIYLATMSLVSDAQAIDYLKLAIEKYGDCWYGDGVNVASYARYILAKKYRNMGDKEQAQVLFNEIQTNYPDSIDHLGNLLIDNIRKMN
;
A
#
# COMPACT_ATOMS: atom_id res chain seq x y z
N MET A 1 -14.57 15.57 5.63
CA MET A 1 -14.01 15.15 4.32
C MET A 1 -13.98 13.61 4.31
N ARG A 2 -14.05 12.91 3.16
CA ARG A 2 -14.07 11.41 3.14
C ARG A 2 -12.88 10.77 3.86
N ARG A 3 -11.75 11.49 3.95
CA ARG A 3 -10.53 11.07 4.66
C ARG A 3 -10.70 10.93 6.17
N ASP A 4 -11.52 11.80 6.78
CA ASP A 4 -11.73 11.82 8.23
C ASP A 4 -12.37 10.50 8.74
N LYS A 5 -13.16 9.83 7.89
CA LYS A 5 -13.80 8.54 8.20
C LYS A 5 -12.79 7.43 8.49
N PHE A 6 -11.57 7.53 7.98
CA PHE A 6 -10.55 6.49 8.11
C PHE A 6 -9.41 6.87 9.05
N GLN A 7 -9.47 8.08 9.63
CA GLN A 7 -8.45 8.58 10.54
C GLN A 7 -8.29 7.66 11.76
N ASP A 8 -9.40 7.17 12.32
CA ASP A 8 -9.37 6.30 13.50
C ASP A 8 -8.65 4.98 13.25
N ASN A 9 -8.81 4.39 12.05
CA ASN A 9 -8.11 3.16 11.69
C ASN A 9 -6.59 3.38 11.60
N PHE A 10 -6.17 4.50 11.01
CA PHE A 10 -4.77 4.88 10.95
C PHE A 10 -4.19 5.15 12.35
N LEU A 11 -4.92 5.86 13.20
CA LEU A 11 -4.52 6.14 14.58
C LEU A 11 -4.42 4.86 15.41
N GLN A 12 -5.36 3.93 15.26
CA GLN A 12 -5.31 2.63 15.94
C GLN A 12 -4.10 1.82 15.50
N ARG A 13 -3.80 1.76 14.20
CA ARG A 13 -2.63 1.04 13.70
C ARG A 13 -1.32 1.69 14.16
N GLN A 14 -1.25 3.02 14.21
CA GLN A 14 -0.13 3.73 14.81
C GLN A 14 0.02 3.46 16.32
N ALA A 15 -1.08 3.35 17.07
CA ALA A 15 -1.01 3.02 18.49
C ALA A 15 -0.42 1.61 18.69
N ASN A 16 -0.84 0.64 17.88
CA ASN A 16 -0.28 -0.72 17.90
C ASN A 16 1.23 -0.72 17.56
N GLU A 17 1.64 0.08 16.59
CA GLU A 17 3.04 0.27 16.21
C GLU A 17 3.87 0.87 17.35
N ARG A 18 3.36 1.90 18.03
CA ARG A 18 4.02 2.50 19.20
C ARG A 18 4.14 1.56 20.40
N ALA A 19 3.24 0.60 20.53
CA ALA A 19 3.34 -0.45 21.54
C ALA A 19 4.37 -1.53 21.17
N ALA A 20 4.66 -1.71 19.88
CA ALA A 20 5.58 -2.74 19.37
C ALA A 20 7.04 -2.27 19.30
N TYR A 21 7.29 -0.95 19.22
CA TYR A 21 8.60 -0.38 18.92
C TYR A 21 8.99 0.75 19.85
N SER A 22 10.28 0.85 20.15
CA SER A 22 10.90 1.99 20.81
C SER A 22 10.90 3.23 19.91
N ALA A 23 11.07 4.41 20.52
CA ALA A 23 11.17 5.67 19.78
C ALA A 23 12.33 5.70 18.75
N GLY A 24 13.43 4.98 19.03
CA GLY A 24 14.55 4.86 18.10
C GLY A 24 14.19 4.05 16.86
N GLU A 25 13.52 2.91 17.06
CA GLU A 25 13.07 2.04 15.97
C GLU A 25 11.99 2.71 15.12
N LEU A 26 11.02 3.39 15.75
CA LEU A 26 10.00 4.17 15.02
C LEU A 26 10.64 5.24 14.14
N ARG A 27 11.67 5.92 14.64
CA ARG A 27 12.41 6.93 13.87
C ARG A 27 13.16 6.27 12.69
N GLU A 28 13.77 5.12 12.90
CA GLU A 28 14.46 4.40 11.83
C GLU A 28 13.50 3.94 10.73
N ILE A 29 12.36 3.35 11.12
CA ILE A 29 11.28 2.94 10.22
C ILE A 29 10.81 4.14 9.38
N GLU A 30 10.48 5.27 10.03
CA GLU A 30 10.01 6.46 9.33
C GLU A 30 11.10 7.05 8.42
N ASN A 31 12.37 7.04 8.84
CA ASN A 31 13.49 7.51 8.01
C ASN A 31 13.66 6.67 6.74
N LEU A 32 13.56 5.34 6.84
CA LEU A 32 13.61 4.45 5.68
C LEU A 32 12.41 4.69 4.75
N TYR A 33 11.22 4.80 5.33
CA TYR A 33 10.00 5.05 4.58
C TYR A 33 10.05 6.40 3.82
N GLN A 34 10.43 7.49 4.49
CA GLN A 34 10.50 8.82 3.90
C GLN A 34 11.61 8.94 2.86
N SER A 35 12.76 8.30 3.09
CA SER A 35 13.84 8.25 2.09
C SER A 35 13.39 7.54 0.81
N GLY A 36 12.59 6.48 0.95
CA GLY A 36 11.92 5.82 -0.17
C GLY A 36 10.91 6.70 -0.92
N ASN A 37 10.13 7.49 -0.18
CA ASN A 37 9.08 8.33 -0.78
C ASN A 37 9.60 9.63 -1.42
N ALA A 38 10.78 10.12 -1.01
CA ALA A 38 11.32 11.40 -1.46
C ALA A 38 11.67 11.43 -2.97
N ASN A 39 12.19 10.34 -3.51
CA ASN A 39 12.50 10.22 -4.94
C ASN A 39 12.21 8.80 -5.46
N PRO A 40 10.94 8.47 -5.76
CA PRO A 40 10.50 7.10 -6.02
C PRO A 40 11.05 6.48 -7.33
N ASN A 41 11.81 7.23 -8.13
CA ASN A 41 12.48 6.71 -9.33
C ASN A 41 13.99 6.50 -9.14
N SER A 42 14.50 6.68 -7.91
CA SER A 42 15.92 6.49 -7.61
C SER A 42 16.21 5.11 -7.04
N GLN A 43 17.41 4.59 -7.34
CA GLN A 43 17.90 3.35 -6.78
C GLN A 43 18.01 3.43 -5.24
N ALA A 44 18.42 4.58 -4.70
CA ALA A 44 18.48 4.81 -3.25
C ALA A 44 17.11 4.72 -2.56
N ALA A 45 16.06 5.22 -3.20
CA ALA A 45 14.70 5.09 -2.68
C ALA A 45 14.25 3.63 -2.65
N LYS A 46 14.52 2.87 -3.73
CA LYS A 46 14.20 1.45 -3.80
C LYS A 46 14.92 0.68 -2.69
N GLU A 47 16.23 0.86 -2.56
CA GLU A 47 17.05 0.20 -1.54
C GLU A 47 16.59 0.54 -0.12
N SER A 48 16.14 1.78 0.11
CA SER A 48 15.64 2.21 1.42
C SER A 48 14.33 1.50 1.79
N LEU A 49 13.40 1.38 0.84
CA LEU A 49 12.15 0.63 1.06
C LEU A 49 12.40 -0.88 1.16
N GLU A 50 13.30 -1.43 0.34
CA GLU A 50 13.71 -2.84 0.42
C GLU A 50 14.35 -3.15 1.79
N LYS A 51 15.18 -2.26 2.32
CA LYS A 51 15.73 -2.39 3.67
C LYS A 51 14.65 -2.37 4.76
N LEU A 52 13.59 -1.57 4.59
CA LEU A 52 12.45 -1.58 5.50
C LEU A 52 11.70 -2.93 5.45
N ILE A 53 11.36 -3.41 4.26
CA ILE A 53 10.53 -4.62 4.10
C ILE A 53 11.31 -5.93 4.26
N SER A 54 12.65 -5.91 4.21
CA SER A 54 13.49 -7.08 4.47
C SER A 54 13.79 -7.29 5.96
N ASN A 55 13.47 -6.30 6.80
CA ASN A 55 13.69 -6.41 8.23
C ASN A 55 12.43 -6.93 8.93
N GLU A 56 12.39 -8.24 9.19
CA GLU A 56 11.27 -8.92 9.86
C GLU A 56 10.90 -8.29 11.22
N LYS A 57 11.87 -7.66 11.89
CA LYS A 57 11.63 -6.88 13.11
C LYS A 57 10.57 -5.80 12.88
N TYR A 58 10.57 -5.17 11.71
CA TYR A 58 9.69 -4.07 11.35
C TYR A 58 8.36 -4.52 10.72
N SER A 59 8.08 -5.82 10.64
CA SER A 59 6.84 -6.36 10.06
C SER A 59 5.56 -5.84 10.71
N LYS A 60 5.56 -5.48 12.00
CA LYS A 60 4.37 -4.90 12.66
C LYS A 60 4.15 -3.43 12.33
N SER A 61 5.08 -2.79 11.62
CA SER A 61 4.98 -1.39 11.25
C SER A 61 3.80 -1.15 10.31
N ASN A 62 3.09 -0.05 10.53
CA ASN A 62 2.11 0.44 9.57
C ASN A 62 2.77 0.79 8.23
N ARG A 63 4.01 1.29 8.26
CA ARG A 63 4.78 1.67 7.07
C ARG A 63 5.16 0.49 6.20
N PHE A 64 5.23 -0.72 6.75
CA PHE A 64 5.60 -1.92 6.01
C PHE A 64 4.63 -2.18 4.85
N GLY A 65 3.31 -2.14 5.12
CA GLY A 65 2.28 -2.31 4.09
C GLY A 65 2.31 -1.22 3.02
N CYS A 66 2.49 0.04 3.45
CA CYS A 66 2.61 1.18 2.53
C CYS A 66 3.85 1.08 1.63
N ALA A 67 4.99 0.63 2.19
CA ALA A 67 6.26 0.48 1.47
C ALA A 67 6.18 -0.59 0.37
N LEU A 68 5.49 -1.71 0.62
CA LEU A 68 5.26 -2.75 -0.39
C LEU A 68 4.55 -2.20 -1.63
N ILE A 69 3.50 -1.40 -1.43
CA ILE A 69 2.78 -0.77 -2.56
C ILE A 69 3.69 0.23 -3.28
N TYR A 70 4.46 1.05 -2.55
CA TYR A 70 5.39 1.99 -3.18
C TYR A 70 6.41 1.27 -4.06
N LEU A 71 7.08 0.24 -3.54
CA LEU A 71 7.98 -0.61 -4.31
C LEU A 71 7.31 -1.17 -5.57
N ALA A 72 6.09 -1.71 -5.45
CA ALA A 72 5.36 -2.27 -6.58
C ALA A 72 5.00 -1.25 -7.68
N THR A 73 5.04 0.06 -7.36
CA THR A 73 4.77 1.14 -8.31
C THR A 73 6.02 1.78 -8.91
N MET A 74 7.21 1.43 -8.42
CA MET A 74 8.48 1.95 -8.95
C MET A 74 8.80 1.33 -10.31
N SER A 75 9.36 2.13 -11.22
CA SER A 75 9.83 1.66 -12.53
C SER A 75 11.04 0.71 -12.46
N LEU A 76 11.76 0.72 -11.33
CA LEU A 76 12.94 -0.11 -11.07
C LEU A 76 12.60 -1.52 -10.57
N VAL A 77 11.31 -1.84 -10.42
CA VAL A 77 10.80 -3.14 -9.94
C VAL A 77 10.13 -3.85 -11.11
N SER A 78 10.50 -5.11 -11.35
CA SER A 78 9.91 -5.92 -12.42
C SER A 78 8.43 -6.19 -12.13
N ASP A 79 7.64 -6.46 -13.17
CA ASP A 79 6.21 -6.75 -12.96
C ASP A 79 5.97 -7.97 -12.07
N ALA A 80 6.81 -9.01 -12.19
CA ALA A 80 6.71 -10.19 -11.32
C ALA A 80 6.93 -9.83 -9.84
N GLN A 81 8.01 -9.08 -9.55
CA GLN A 81 8.32 -8.66 -8.18
C GLN A 81 7.27 -7.68 -7.63
N ALA A 82 6.73 -6.80 -8.49
CA ALA A 82 5.66 -5.90 -8.10
C ALA A 82 4.36 -6.65 -7.76
N ILE A 83 4.02 -7.71 -8.50
CA ILE A 83 2.88 -8.58 -8.19
C ILE A 83 3.07 -9.25 -6.83
N ASP A 84 4.27 -9.76 -6.53
CA ASP A 84 4.57 -10.40 -5.24
C ASP A 84 4.43 -9.43 -4.07
N TYR A 85 4.94 -8.20 -4.21
CA TYR A 85 4.75 -7.16 -3.20
C TYR A 85 3.28 -6.79 -2.96
N LEU A 86 2.48 -6.69 -4.03
CA LEU A 86 1.05 -6.37 -3.92
C LEU A 86 0.27 -7.52 -3.26
N LYS A 87 0.57 -8.77 -3.60
CA LYS A 87 -0.03 -9.95 -2.94
C LYS A 87 0.32 -10.00 -1.46
N LEU A 88 1.59 -9.75 -1.12
CA LEU A 88 2.03 -9.71 0.28
C LEU A 88 1.32 -8.59 1.07
N ALA A 89 1.18 -7.41 0.47
CA ALA A 89 0.46 -6.29 1.07
C ALA A 89 -1.01 -6.64 1.34
N ILE A 90 -1.66 -7.34 0.40
CA ILE A 90 -3.05 -7.81 0.55
C ILE A 90 -3.18 -8.84 1.68
N GLU A 91 -2.30 -9.84 1.72
CA GLU A 91 -2.43 -10.99 2.62
C GLU A 91 -2.05 -10.66 4.07
N LYS A 92 -0.97 -9.90 4.28
CA LYS A 92 -0.38 -9.70 5.61
C LYS A 92 -0.59 -8.29 6.16
N TYR A 93 -0.79 -7.31 5.30
CA TYR A 93 -0.77 -5.89 5.67
C TYR A 93 -2.03 -5.14 5.26
N GLY A 94 -3.13 -5.88 5.03
CA GLY A 94 -4.40 -5.31 4.59
C GLY A 94 -5.03 -4.33 5.59
N ASP A 95 -4.67 -4.42 6.87
CA ASP A 95 -5.12 -3.54 7.94
C ASP A 95 -4.23 -2.31 8.12
N CYS A 96 -3.17 -2.14 7.31
CA CYS A 96 -2.37 -0.93 7.28
C CYS A 96 -3.08 0.21 6.53
N TRP A 97 -2.77 1.44 6.93
CA TRP A 97 -3.40 2.65 6.40
C TRP A 97 -2.37 3.73 6.12
N TYR A 98 -2.57 4.45 5.03
CA TYR A 98 -1.87 5.71 4.80
C TYR A 98 -2.49 6.81 5.67
N GLY A 99 -1.69 7.82 6.00
CA GLY A 99 -2.14 8.96 6.82
C GLY A 99 -3.20 9.85 6.14
N ASP A 100 -3.45 9.66 4.85
CA ASP A 100 -4.49 10.32 4.09
C ASP A 100 -5.81 9.51 4.01
N GLY A 101 -5.87 8.36 4.69
CA GLY A 101 -7.05 7.50 4.78
C GLY A 101 -7.13 6.39 3.73
N VAL A 102 -6.11 6.19 2.90
CA VAL A 102 -6.06 5.06 1.97
C VAL A 102 -5.81 3.75 2.71
N ASN A 103 -6.62 2.73 2.47
CA ASN A 103 -6.42 1.38 3.01
C ASN A 103 -5.51 0.53 2.10
N VAL A 104 -4.49 -0.11 2.68
CA VAL A 104 -3.50 -0.93 1.95
C VAL A 104 -4.16 -2.11 1.22
N ALA A 105 -5.09 -2.85 1.85
CA ALA A 105 -5.74 -3.98 1.19
C ALA A 105 -6.51 -3.59 -0.07
N SER A 106 -7.33 -2.54 0.00
CA SER A 106 -8.12 -2.08 -1.16
C SER A 106 -7.26 -1.46 -2.25
N TYR A 107 -6.23 -0.69 -1.86
CA TYR A 107 -5.39 0.02 -2.81
C TYR A 107 -4.41 -0.94 -3.50
N ALA A 108 -3.82 -1.90 -2.78
CA ALA A 108 -3.00 -2.95 -3.38
C ALA A 108 -3.79 -3.78 -4.41
N ARG A 109 -5.04 -4.15 -4.11
CA ARG A 109 -5.93 -4.81 -5.09
C ARG A 109 -6.15 -3.97 -6.33
N TYR A 110 -6.37 -2.66 -6.15
CA TYR A 110 -6.60 -1.75 -7.27
C TYR A 110 -5.36 -1.63 -8.17
N ILE A 111 -4.16 -1.50 -7.58
CA ILE A 111 -2.91 -1.47 -8.34
C ILE A 111 -2.63 -2.81 -9.02
N LEU A 112 -2.88 -3.93 -8.34
CA LEU A 112 -2.70 -5.28 -8.89
C LEU A 112 -3.65 -5.54 -10.07
N ALA A 113 -4.92 -5.14 -9.95
CA ALA A 113 -5.89 -5.25 -11.03
C ALA A 113 -5.47 -4.45 -12.27
N LYS A 114 -4.96 -3.23 -12.08
CA LYS A 114 -4.41 -2.42 -13.18
C LYS A 114 -3.21 -3.10 -13.85
N LYS A 115 -2.32 -3.72 -13.08
CA LYS A 115 -1.19 -4.47 -13.63
C LYS A 115 -1.65 -5.67 -14.45
N TYR A 116 -2.53 -6.51 -13.92
CA TYR A 116 -3.10 -7.64 -14.67
C TYR A 116 -3.76 -7.19 -15.97
N ARG A 117 -4.56 -6.12 -15.92
CA ARG A 117 -5.17 -5.55 -17.12
C ARG A 117 -4.14 -5.07 -18.15
N ASN A 118 -3.07 -4.40 -17.72
CA ASN A 118 -2.00 -3.93 -18.61
C ASN A 118 -1.23 -5.11 -19.24
N MET A 119 -1.14 -6.24 -18.55
CA MET A 119 -0.56 -7.49 -19.06
C MET A 119 -1.53 -8.30 -19.94
N GLY A 120 -2.77 -7.84 -20.12
CA GLY A 120 -3.81 -8.53 -20.91
C GLY A 120 -4.66 -9.53 -20.12
N ASP A 121 -4.38 -9.75 -18.84
CA ASP A 121 -5.14 -10.62 -17.95
C ASP A 121 -6.37 -9.90 -17.39
N LYS A 122 -7.39 -9.79 -18.24
CA LYS A 122 -8.65 -9.09 -17.90
C LYS A 122 -9.47 -9.84 -16.86
N GLU A 123 -9.36 -11.16 -16.80
CA GLU A 123 -10.14 -11.98 -15.88
C GLU A 123 -9.68 -11.74 -14.44
N GLN A 124 -8.38 -11.85 -14.18
CA GLN A 124 -7.84 -11.58 -12.84
C GLN A 124 -8.03 -10.13 -12.41
N ALA A 125 -7.91 -9.19 -13.35
CA ALA A 125 -8.23 -7.79 -13.07
C ALA A 125 -9.68 -7.62 -12.62
N GLN A 126 -10.63 -8.28 -13.29
CA GLN A 126 -12.05 -8.18 -12.96
C GLN A 126 -12.38 -8.79 -11.60
N VAL A 127 -11.76 -9.93 -11.24
CA VAL A 127 -11.91 -10.53 -9.90
C VAL A 127 -11.55 -9.52 -8.81
N LEU A 128 -10.39 -8.89 -8.92
CA LEU A 128 -9.93 -7.90 -7.94
C LEU A 128 -10.80 -6.64 -7.90
N PHE A 129 -11.29 -6.17 -9.06
CA PHE A 129 -12.24 -5.05 -9.09
C PHE A 129 -13.56 -5.38 -8.40
N ASN A 130 -14.08 -6.60 -8.58
CA ASN A 130 -15.29 -7.05 -7.88
C ASN A 130 -15.07 -7.15 -6.37
N GLU A 131 -13.90 -7.61 -5.92
CA GLU A 131 -13.54 -7.62 -4.49
C GLU A 131 -13.53 -6.22 -3.90
N ILE A 132 -13.01 -5.22 -4.62
CA ILE A 132 -13.02 -3.82 -4.17
C ILE A 132 -14.46 -3.31 -4.06
N GLN A 133 -15.28 -3.55 -5.08
CA GLN A 133 -16.69 -3.11 -5.08
C GLN A 133 -17.52 -3.74 -3.95
N THR A 134 -17.22 -5.00 -3.61
CA THR A 134 -17.99 -5.77 -2.62
C THR A 134 -17.50 -5.51 -1.19
N ASN A 135 -16.19 -5.55 -0.97
CA ASN A 135 -15.60 -5.56 0.37
C ASN A 135 -15.09 -4.18 0.80
N TYR A 136 -14.86 -3.27 -0.15
CA TYR A 136 -14.24 -1.97 0.09
C TYR A 136 -14.98 -0.82 -0.65
N PRO A 137 -16.32 -0.72 -0.56
CA PRO A 137 -17.09 0.23 -1.38
C PRO A 137 -16.76 1.70 -1.10
N ASP A 138 -16.29 1.99 0.12
CA ASP A 138 -15.96 3.34 0.58
C ASP A 138 -14.47 3.68 0.45
N SER A 139 -13.64 2.74 -0.01
CA SER A 139 -12.19 2.96 -0.12
C SER A 139 -11.86 4.04 -1.12
N ILE A 140 -10.83 4.82 -0.80
CA ILE A 140 -10.39 5.98 -1.56
C ILE A 140 -8.96 5.81 -2.12
N ASP A 141 -8.64 6.59 -3.13
CA ASP A 141 -7.25 6.84 -3.57
C ASP A 141 -6.60 7.98 -2.77
N HIS A 142 -5.31 8.24 -3.02
CA HIS A 142 -4.55 9.33 -2.39
C HIS A 142 -5.10 10.73 -2.68
N LEU A 143 -5.96 10.88 -3.70
CA LEU A 143 -6.67 12.13 -4.01
C LEU A 143 -7.99 12.24 -3.24
N GLY A 144 -8.46 11.18 -2.59
CA GLY A 144 -9.73 11.12 -1.87
C GLY A 144 -10.92 10.74 -2.77
N ASN A 145 -10.68 10.31 -4.00
CA ASN A 145 -11.73 9.79 -4.88
C ASN A 145 -12.01 8.34 -4.51
N LEU A 146 -13.26 7.90 -4.68
CA LEU A 146 -13.60 6.50 -4.43
C LEU A 146 -12.95 5.60 -5.49
N LEU A 147 -12.39 4.48 -5.04
CA LEU A 147 -11.83 3.48 -5.94
C LEU A 147 -12.91 2.92 -6.89
N ILE A 148 -14.14 2.74 -6.40
CA ILE A 148 -15.25 2.27 -7.24
C ILE A 148 -15.57 3.22 -8.41
N ASP A 149 -15.41 4.53 -8.22
CA ASP A 149 -15.63 5.51 -9.28
C ASP A 149 -14.50 5.47 -10.32
N ASN A 150 -13.27 5.25 -9.86
CA ASN A 150 -12.12 5.06 -10.74
C ASN A 150 -12.26 3.76 -11.56
N ILE A 151 -12.72 2.66 -10.94
CA ILE A 151 -12.96 1.38 -11.62
C ILE A 151 -14.02 1.56 -12.73
N ARG A 152 -15.13 2.24 -12.44
CA ARG A 152 -16.20 2.50 -13.42
C ARG A 152 -15.72 3.26 -14.65
N LYS A 153 -14.79 4.20 -14.49
CA LYS A 153 -14.21 4.99 -15.60
C LYS A 153 -13.27 4.18 -16.49
N MET A 154 -12.81 3.01 -16.05
CA MET A 154 -11.92 2.15 -16.83
C MET A 154 -12.67 1.15 -17.70
N ASN A 155 -13.97 0.95 -17.45
CA ASN A 155 -14.83 0.09 -18.27
C ASN A 155 -15.46 0.91 -19.39
#